data_AF-A0AAN4HDI7-F1
#
_entry.id   AF-A0AAN4HDI7-F1
#
_cell.length_a   1.000
_cell.length_b   1.000
_cell.length_c   1.000
_cell.angle_alpha   90.00
_cell.angle_beta   90.00
_cell.angle_gamma   90.00
#
_symmetry.space_group_name_H-M   'P 1'
#
loop_
_entity.id
_entity.type
_entity.pdbx_description
1 polymer ?
#
loop_
_entity_poly.entity_id
_entity_poly.type
_entity_poly.pdbx_seq_one_letter_code
_entity_poly.pdbx_strand_id
1 'polypeptide(L)'
;MSISITRQKILAAASQIVQCKGVAKLTLEAVAKEAGVSKGGLLYHFSNKEALIEGMIVRGVEDYEGAIYNKVVEDAEKKGRWVRSFVEERLNNERRTEELSSSMMAAFMLKPELLEPLQQSFQQLQKNIENDEIDSVCATIIRLAADGLWYSEYLGVGRLSPELREKVIQALIGNSYK
;
A
#
# COMPACT_ATOMS: atom_id res chain seq x y z
N MET A 1 -10.74 18.47 7.65
CA MET A 1 -11.79 17.76 8.41
C MET A 1 -11.11 16.81 9.37
N SER A 2 -11.44 16.86 10.66
CA SER A 2 -10.92 15.91 11.65
C SER A 2 -11.46 14.51 11.31
N ILE A 3 -10.58 13.58 10.94
CA ILE A 3 -10.94 12.18 10.74
C ILE A 3 -11.36 11.63 12.11
N SER A 4 -12.58 11.11 12.22
CA SER A 4 -13.07 10.52 13.47
C SER A 4 -12.18 9.35 13.89
N ILE A 5 -11.71 9.37 15.15
CA ILE A 5 -10.96 8.26 15.78
C ILE A 5 -11.70 6.93 15.61
N THR A 6 -13.04 6.95 15.68
CA THR A 6 -13.90 5.78 15.48
C THR A 6 -13.77 5.22 14.06
N ARG A 7 -13.74 6.10 13.05
CA ARG A 7 -13.56 5.68 11.64
C ARG A 7 -12.20 4.98 11.46
N GLN A 8 -11.13 5.51 12.04
CA GLN A 8 -9.80 4.88 11.97
C GLN A 8 -9.77 3.52 12.67
N LYS A 9 -10.39 3.40 13.85
CA LYS A 9 -10.51 2.11 14.56
C LYS A 9 -11.24 1.06 13.72
N ILE A 10 -12.34 1.45 13.07
CA ILE A 10 -13.11 0.55 12.19
C ILE A 10 -12.23 0.07 11.01
N LEU A 11 -11.50 0.97 10.36
CA LEU A 11 -10.63 0.61 9.24
C LEU A 11 -9.46 -0.29 9.69
N ALA A 12 -8.84 0.00 10.83
CA ALA A 12 -7.76 -0.83 11.38
C ALA A 12 -8.27 -2.24 11.72
N ALA A 13 -9.43 -2.35 12.35
CA ALA A 13 -10.08 -3.63 12.65
C ALA A 13 -10.41 -4.42 11.38
N ALA A 14 -10.88 -3.74 10.34
CA ALA A 14 -11.15 -4.37 9.04
C ALA A 14 -9.87 -4.93 8.39
N SER A 15 -8.77 -4.16 8.38
CA SER A 15 -7.47 -4.63 7.90
C SER A 15 -6.97 -5.83 8.71
N GLN A 16 -7.06 -5.78 10.04
CA GLN A 16 -6.67 -6.89 10.93
C GLN A 16 -7.45 -8.18 10.63
N ILE A 17 -8.75 -8.07 10.38
CA ILE A 17 -9.58 -9.23 10.02
C ILE A 17 -9.11 -9.84 8.70
N VAL A 18 -8.83 -9.02 7.69
CA VAL A 18 -8.35 -9.52 6.39
C VAL A 18 -7.00 -10.21 6.55
N GLN A 19 -6.05 -9.59 7.27
CA GLN A 19 -4.71 -10.13 7.48
C GLN A 19 -4.72 -11.45 8.25
N CYS A 20 -5.44 -11.52 9.38
CA CYS A 20 -5.38 -12.68 10.27
C CYS A 20 -6.41 -13.77 9.95
N LYS A 21 -7.55 -13.40 9.36
CA LYS A 21 -8.71 -14.30 9.20
C LYS A 21 -9.13 -14.47 7.74
N GLY A 22 -8.51 -13.73 6.82
CA GLY A 22 -8.80 -13.75 5.39
C GLY A 22 -10.04 -12.91 5.00
N VAL A 23 -10.08 -12.52 3.73
CA VAL A 23 -11.15 -11.66 3.16
C VAL A 23 -12.56 -12.22 3.36
N ALA A 24 -12.71 -13.55 3.33
CA ALA A 24 -14.00 -14.21 3.54
C ALA A 24 -14.63 -13.94 4.91
N LYS A 25 -13.81 -13.58 5.92
CA LYS A 25 -14.27 -13.24 7.27
C LYS A 25 -14.57 -11.75 7.47
N LEU A 26 -14.35 -10.93 6.45
CA LEU A 26 -14.67 -9.50 6.49
C LEU A 26 -16.19 -9.29 6.39
N THR A 27 -16.85 -9.16 7.53
CA THR A 27 -18.27 -8.76 7.64
C THR A 27 -18.43 -7.53 8.53
N LEU A 28 -19.49 -6.76 8.32
CA LEU A 28 -19.76 -5.57 9.13
C LEU A 28 -19.93 -5.93 10.62
N GLU A 29 -20.56 -7.08 10.95
CA GLU A 29 -20.64 -7.53 12.34
C GLU A 29 -19.26 -7.87 12.93
N ALA A 30 -18.42 -8.59 12.17
CA ALA A 30 -17.09 -8.96 12.62
C ALA A 30 -16.22 -7.72 12.87
N VAL A 31 -16.30 -6.73 11.98
CA VAL A 31 -15.56 -5.47 12.09
C VAL A 31 -16.08 -4.63 13.26
N ALA A 32 -17.39 -4.53 13.47
CA ALA A 32 -17.95 -3.82 14.62
C ALA A 32 -17.46 -4.43 15.95
N LYS A 33 -17.48 -5.76 16.04
CA LYS A 33 -16.98 -6.50 17.20
C LYS A 33 -15.50 -6.26 17.43
N GLU A 34 -14.67 -6.38 16.39
CA GLU A 34 -13.21 -6.20 16.46
C GLU A 34 -12.83 -4.74 16.81
N ALA A 35 -13.55 -3.75 16.27
CA ALA A 35 -13.33 -2.33 16.55
C ALA A 35 -13.88 -1.88 17.92
N GLY A 36 -14.63 -2.73 18.62
CA GLY A 36 -15.29 -2.38 19.89
C GLY A 36 -16.40 -1.33 19.75
N VAL A 37 -17.11 -1.33 18.63
CA VAL A 37 -18.21 -0.38 18.34
C VAL A 37 -19.54 -1.11 18.13
N SER A 38 -20.65 -0.41 18.28
CA SER A 38 -21.97 -0.97 17.95
C SER A 38 -22.16 -1.09 16.44
N LYS A 39 -23.06 -1.98 16.00
CA LYS A 39 -23.44 -2.08 14.58
C LYS A 39 -23.95 -0.75 14.03
N GLY A 40 -24.75 -0.01 14.80
CA GLY A 40 -25.21 1.33 14.42
C GLY A 40 -24.07 2.35 14.33
N GLY A 41 -23.09 2.29 15.23
CA GLY A 41 -21.89 3.15 15.20
C GLY A 41 -20.99 2.86 13.99
N LEU A 42 -20.90 1.60 13.57
CA LEU A 42 -20.20 1.25 12.33
C LEU A 42 -20.96 1.76 11.10
N LEU A 43 -22.28 1.52 11.04
CA LEU A 43 -23.12 1.93 9.91
C LEU A 43 -23.20 3.45 9.73
N TYR A 44 -22.98 4.23 10.79
CA TYR A 44 -22.81 5.68 10.71
C TYR A 44 -21.59 6.09 9.87
N HIS A 45 -20.52 5.30 9.89
CA HIS A 45 -19.29 5.56 9.12
C HIS A 45 -19.26 4.84 7.78
N PHE A 46 -19.80 3.63 7.70
CA PHE A 46 -19.77 2.79 6.51
C PHE A 46 -21.10 2.07 6.33
N SER A 47 -21.90 2.52 5.36
CA SER A 47 -23.27 2.06 5.14
C SER A 47 -23.35 0.59 4.68
N ASN A 48 -22.30 0.08 4.06
CA ASN A 48 -22.20 -1.28 3.54
C ASN A 48 -20.74 -1.75 3.49
N LYS A 49 -20.53 -2.98 3.01
CA LYS A 49 -19.20 -3.59 2.92
C LYS A 49 -18.34 -2.93 1.85
N GLU A 50 -18.94 -2.46 0.76
CA GLU A 50 -18.29 -1.74 -0.33
C GLU A 50 -17.65 -0.44 0.19
N ALA A 51 -18.43 0.38 0.91
CA ALA A 51 -17.96 1.65 1.48
C ALA A 51 -16.85 1.42 2.52
N LEU A 52 -16.93 0.32 3.28
CA LEU A 52 -15.85 -0.07 4.20
C LEU A 52 -14.56 -0.37 3.44
N ILE A 53 -14.63 -1.20 2.40
CA ILE A 53 -13.46 -1.59 1.61
C ILE A 53 -12.87 -0.39 0.86
N GLU A 54 -13.71 0.46 0.28
CA GLU A 54 -13.28 1.73 -0.32
C GLU A 54 -12.53 2.60 0.71
N GLY A 55 -13.07 2.70 1.92
CA GLY A 55 -12.40 3.41 3.02
C GLY A 55 -11.06 2.80 3.43
N MET A 56 -10.91 1.48 3.35
CA MET A 56 -9.63 0.80 3.59
C MET A 56 -8.61 1.13 2.50
N ILE A 57 -9.04 1.17 1.24
CA ILE A 57 -8.18 1.48 0.09
C ILE A 57 -7.73 2.93 0.17
N VAL A 58 -8.66 3.88 0.34
CA VAL A 58 -8.33 5.31 0.46
C VAL A 58 -7.34 5.55 1.59
N ARG A 59 -7.58 4.98 2.77
CA ARG A 59 -6.64 5.12 3.89
C ARG A 59 -5.27 4.51 3.57
N GLY A 60 -5.25 3.30 3.00
CA GLY A 60 -3.98 2.64 2.65
C GLY A 60 -3.19 3.45 1.63
N VAL A 61 -3.86 4.04 0.63
CA VAL A 61 -3.26 4.92 -0.37
C VAL A 61 -2.70 6.18 0.30
N GLU A 62 -3.49 6.89 1.10
CA GLU A 62 -3.05 8.10 1.81
C GLU A 62 -1.83 7.83 2.71
N ASP A 63 -1.87 6.74 3.49
CA ASP A 63 -0.79 6.33 4.38
C ASP A 63 0.50 5.99 3.58
N TYR A 64 0.37 5.36 2.42
CA TYR A 64 1.49 4.96 1.56
C TYR A 64 2.08 6.14 0.77
N GLU A 65 1.24 6.98 0.17
CA GLU A 65 1.64 8.19 -0.53
C GLU A 65 2.35 9.18 0.40
N GLY A 66 1.79 9.40 1.60
CA GLY A 66 2.41 10.26 2.59
C GLY A 66 3.79 9.77 3.01
N ALA A 67 3.99 8.45 3.14
CA ALA A 67 5.28 7.87 3.47
C ALA A 67 6.32 8.06 2.36
N ILE A 68 5.95 7.82 1.10
CA ILE A 68 6.82 8.10 -0.06
C ILE A 68 7.16 9.59 -0.12
N TYR A 69 6.16 10.46 0.02
CA TYR A 69 6.36 11.90 -0.06
C TYR A 69 7.32 12.41 1.01
N ASN A 70 7.20 11.93 2.26
CA ASN A 70 8.12 12.30 3.33
C ASN A 70 9.57 11.93 2.97
N LYS A 71 9.80 10.72 2.45
CA LYS A 71 11.13 10.29 1.98
C LYS A 71 11.65 11.18 0.85
N VAL A 72 10.80 11.52 -0.11
CA VAL A 72 11.16 12.41 -1.25
C VAL A 72 11.56 13.80 -0.77
N VAL A 73 10.93 14.31 0.29
CA VAL A 73 11.26 15.62 0.89
C VAL A 73 12.56 15.56 1.70
N GLU A 74 12.83 14.44 2.37
CA GLU A 74 14.04 14.22 3.17
C GLU A 74 15.28 13.92 2.30
N ASP A 75 15.08 13.43 1.09
CA ASP A 75 16.16 13.10 0.16
C ASP A 75 16.76 14.35 -0.50
N ALA A 76 18.00 14.67 -0.13
CA ALA A 76 18.74 15.81 -0.65
C ALA A 76 19.20 15.62 -2.11
N GLU A 77 19.35 14.37 -2.57
CA GLU A 77 19.72 14.08 -3.95
C GLU A 77 18.45 14.03 -4.81
N LYS A 78 18.27 15.04 -5.66
CA LYS A 78 17.06 15.14 -6.50
C LYS A 78 16.95 14.02 -7.52
N LYS A 79 18.11 13.52 -7.97
CA LYS A 79 18.18 12.48 -8.97
C LYS A 79 17.68 11.13 -8.42
N GLY A 80 16.66 10.59 -9.08
CA GLY A 80 16.08 9.28 -8.78
C GLY A 80 15.40 9.18 -7.41
N ARG A 81 15.03 10.31 -6.78
CA ARG A 81 14.49 10.31 -5.42
C ARG A 81 13.11 9.68 -5.31
N TRP A 82 12.24 9.85 -6.31
CA TRP A 82 10.91 9.25 -6.28
C TRP A 82 10.99 7.74 -6.37
N VAL A 83 11.77 7.21 -7.32
CA VAL A 83 11.93 5.76 -7.50
C VAL A 83 12.68 5.15 -6.33
N ARG A 84 13.70 5.83 -5.78
CA ARG A 84 14.42 5.38 -4.58
C ARG A 84 13.51 5.34 -3.35
N SER A 85 12.78 6.42 -3.11
CA SER A 85 11.81 6.51 -2.00
C SER A 85 10.73 5.42 -2.11
N PHE A 86 10.27 5.15 -3.33
CA PHE A 86 9.35 4.05 -3.59
C PHE A 86 9.96 2.69 -3.25
N VAL A 87 11.17 2.38 -3.73
CA VAL A 87 11.87 1.12 -3.45
C VAL A 87 12.03 0.92 -1.94
N GLU A 88 12.47 1.96 -1.23
CA GLU A 88 12.65 1.90 0.22
C GLU A 88 11.33 1.66 0.97
N GLU A 89 10.28 2.40 0.63
CA GLU A 89 8.99 2.25 1.31
C GLU A 89 8.36 0.88 1.00
N ARG A 90 8.47 0.41 -0.25
CA ARG A 90 7.91 -0.85 -0.71
C ARG A 90 8.58 -2.08 -0.08
N LEU A 91 9.89 -2.03 0.17
CA LEU A 91 10.69 -3.20 0.53
C LEU A 91 11.13 -3.24 2.00
N ASN A 92 11.03 -2.12 2.72
CA ASN A 92 11.45 -2.01 4.12
C ASN A 92 10.28 -1.74 5.10
N ASN A 93 9.04 -1.53 4.62
CA ASN A 93 7.89 -1.28 5.49
C ASN A 93 6.80 -2.37 5.37
N GLU A 94 6.95 -3.44 6.14
CA GLU A 94 6.01 -4.57 6.13
C GLU A 94 4.58 -4.13 6.47
N ARG A 95 4.39 -3.38 7.56
CA ARG A 95 3.06 -3.01 8.06
C ARG A 95 2.23 -2.21 7.06
N ARG A 96 2.76 -1.11 6.51
CA ARG A 96 1.99 -0.29 5.55
C ARG A 96 1.66 -1.07 4.30
N THR A 97 2.59 -1.93 3.88
CA THR A 97 2.40 -2.77 2.71
C THR A 97 1.38 -3.89 2.95
N GLU A 98 1.29 -4.43 4.16
CA GLU A 98 0.24 -5.36 4.60
C GLU A 98 -1.15 -4.70 4.67
N GLU A 99 -1.24 -3.47 5.17
CA GLU A 99 -2.51 -2.72 5.21
C GLU A 99 -3.04 -2.46 3.78
N LEU A 100 -2.16 -1.99 2.87
CA LEU A 100 -2.52 -1.71 1.48
C LEU A 100 -2.84 -3.00 0.68
N SER A 101 -2.07 -4.07 0.87
CA SER A 101 -2.34 -5.36 0.20
C SER A 101 -3.65 -6.00 0.67
N SER A 102 -3.97 -5.90 1.96
CA SER A 102 -5.22 -6.41 2.51
C SER A 102 -6.44 -5.69 1.92
N SER A 103 -6.36 -4.37 1.76
CA SER A 103 -7.43 -3.60 1.11
C SER A 103 -7.56 -3.97 -0.38
N MET A 104 -6.44 -4.18 -1.09
CA MET A 104 -6.46 -4.69 -2.48
C MET A 104 -7.13 -6.06 -2.58
N MET A 105 -6.76 -7.03 -1.74
CA MET A 105 -7.38 -8.36 -1.75
C MET A 105 -8.88 -8.29 -1.47
N ALA A 106 -9.30 -7.44 -0.53
CA ALA A 106 -10.70 -7.24 -0.23
C ALA A 106 -11.47 -6.66 -1.42
N ALA A 107 -10.86 -5.72 -2.14
CA ALA A 107 -11.41 -5.14 -3.37
C ALA A 107 -11.55 -6.18 -4.48
N PHE A 108 -10.49 -6.93 -4.78
CA PHE A 108 -10.48 -7.96 -5.84
C PHE A 108 -11.55 -9.02 -5.64
N MET A 109 -11.83 -9.41 -4.39
CA MET A 109 -12.85 -10.42 -4.09
C MET A 109 -14.29 -9.88 -4.18
N LEU A 110 -14.47 -8.56 -4.13
CA LEU A 110 -15.80 -7.95 -4.15
C LEU A 110 -16.13 -7.38 -5.53
N LYS A 111 -15.37 -6.39 -5.99
CA LYS A 111 -15.52 -5.76 -7.31
C LYS A 111 -14.29 -4.91 -7.68
N PRO A 112 -13.74 -5.02 -8.91
CA PRO A 112 -12.51 -4.32 -9.31
C PRO A 112 -12.59 -2.79 -9.25
N GLU A 113 -13.77 -2.20 -9.40
CA GLU A 113 -13.98 -0.75 -9.44
C GLU A 113 -13.57 -0.06 -8.13
N LEU A 114 -13.55 -0.79 -7.00
CA LEU A 114 -13.08 -0.27 -5.72
C LEU A 114 -11.59 0.10 -5.74
N LEU A 115 -10.82 -0.42 -6.70
CA LEU A 115 -9.39 -0.12 -6.83
C LEU A 115 -9.12 1.23 -7.51
N GLU A 116 -10.13 1.97 -7.96
CA GLU A 116 -9.93 3.25 -8.66
C GLU A 116 -9.01 4.24 -7.88
N PRO A 117 -9.15 4.44 -6.55
CA PRO A 117 -8.25 5.34 -5.81
C PRO A 117 -6.78 4.87 -5.86
N LEU A 118 -6.55 3.56 -5.80
CA LEU A 118 -5.21 2.97 -5.91
C LEU A 118 -4.65 3.16 -7.32
N GLN A 119 -5.47 2.94 -8.35
CA GLN A 119 -5.05 3.11 -9.74
C GLN A 119 -4.65 4.55 -10.02
N GLN A 120 -5.42 5.53 -9.53
CA GLN A 120 -5.11 6.95 -9.66
C GLN A 120 -3.79 7.31 -8.94
N SER A 121 -3.60 6.78 -7.72
CA SER A 121 -2.36 6.94 -6.96
C SER A 121 -1.13 6.42 -7.73
N PHE A 122 -1.19 5.18 -8.24
CA PHE A 122 -0.09 4.58 -8.99
C PHE A 122 0.16 5.29 -10.33
N GLN A 123 -0.88 5.83 -10.98
CA GLN A 123 -0.70 6.67 -12.17
C GLN A 123 0.07 7.96 -11.84
N GLN A 124 -0.24 8.61 -10.71
CA GLN A 124 0.48 9.81 -10.30
C GLN A 124 1.92 9.50 -9.89
N LEU A 125 2.13 8.42 -9.14
CA LEU A 125 3.47 7.95 -8.79
C LEU A 125 4.31 7.64 -10.05
N GLN A 126 3.73 6.95 -11.03
CA GLN A 126 4.42 6.64 -12.29
C GLN A 126 4.83 7.91 -13.03
N LYS A 127 3.95 8.94 -13.10
CA LYS A 127 4.32 10.26 -13.66
C LYS A 127 5.49 10.89 -12.90
N ASN A 128 5.51 10.80 -11.58
CA ASN A 128 6.62 11.35 -10.79
C ASN A 128 7.94 10.60 -11.09
N ILE A 129 7.89 9.27 -11.20
CA ILE A 129 9.04 8.41 -11.53
C ILE A 129 9.56 8.68 -12.94
N GLU A 130 8.69 8.94 -13.91
CA GLU A 130 9.10 9.31 -15.28
C GLU A 130 9.81 10.65 -15.36
N ASN A 131 9.61 11.52 -14.37
CA ASN A 131 10.21 12.86 -14.27
C ASN A 131 11.28 12.95 -13.16
N ASP A 132 11.88 11.83 -12.78
CA ASP A 132 12.76 11.70 -11.61
C ASP A 132 14.25 11.97 -11.90
N GLU A 133 14.54 12.81 -12.90
CA GLU A 133 15.89 13.23 -13.31
C GLU A 133 16.86 12.07 -13.69
N ILE A 134 16.32 10.88 -13.98
CA ILE A 134 17.03 9.73 -14.55
C ILE A 134 16.32 9.22 -15.81
N ASP A 135 16.93 8.28 -16.52
CA ASP A 135 16.29 7.61 -17.66
C ASP A 135 14.96 6.97 -17.21
N SER A 136 13.85 7.38 -17.84
CA SER A 136 12.50 7.00 -17.42
C SER A 136 12.23 5.50 -17.58
N VAL A 137 12.89 4.85 -18.55
CA VAL A 137 12.81 3.39 -18.74
C VAL A 137 13.53 2.69 -17.58
N CYS A 138 14.73 3.12 -17.24
CA CYS A 138 15.48 2.62 -16.07
C CYS A 138 14.66 2.80 -14.77
N ALA A 139 14.12 4.00 -14.54
CA ALA A 139 13.29 4.28 -13.37
C ALA A 139 12.07 3.36 -13.29
N THR A 140 11.40 3.15 -14.42
CA THR A 140 10.22 2.27 -14.51
C THR A 140 10.59 0.81 -14.28
N ILE A 141 11.74 0.34 -14.78
CA ILE A 141 12.25 -1.01 -14.52
C ILE A 141 12.53 -1.19 -13.03
N ILE A 142 13.16 -0.21 -12.37
CA ILE A 142 13.43 -0.26 -10.93
C ILE A 142 12.12 -0.39 -10.14
N ARG A 143 11.10 0.44 -10.45
CA ARG A 143 9.77 0.35 -9.82
C ARG A 143 9.13 -1.02 -10.01
N LEU A 144 9.09 -1.53 -11.25
CA LEU A 144 8.53 -2.84 -11.57
C LEU A 144 9.25 -3.98 -10.86
N ALA A 145 10.58 -3.90 -10.75
CA ALA A 145 11.38 -4.90 -10.06
C ALA A 145 11.13 -4.89 -8.55
N ALA A 146 10.97 -3.71 -7.94
CA ALA A 146 10.57 -3.59 -6.54
C ALA A 146 9.18 -4.17 -6.27
N ASP A 147 8.20 -3.87 -7.13
CA ASP A 147 6.88 -4.50 -7.08
C ASP A 147 6.96 -6.02 -7.23
N GLY A 148 7.72 -6.50 -8.20
CA GLY A 148 7.90 -7.93 -8.46
C GLY A 148 8.53 -8.67 -7.28
N LEU A 149 9.56 -8.09 -6.66
CA LEU A 149 10.17 -8.64 -5.45
C LEU A 149 9.13 -8.71 -4.32
N TRP A 150 8.42 -7.60 -4.07
CA TRP A 150 7.39 -7.59 -3.05
C TRP A 150 6.28 -8.62 -3.29
N TYR A 151 5.74 -8.72 -4.52
CA TYR A 151 4.74 -9.73 -4.87
C TYR A 151 5.25 -11.16 -4.67
N SER A 152 6.50 -11.42 -5.04
CA SER A 152 7.13 -12.73 -4.88
C SER A 152 7.20 -13.14 -3.40
N GLU A 153 7.57 -12.21 -2.53
CA GLU A 153 7.64 -12.40 -1.08
C GLU A 153 6.25 -12.59 -0.48
N TYR A 154 5.31 -11.73 -0.85
CA TYR A 154 3.93 -11.75 -0.40
C TYR A 154 3.22 -13.07 -0.74
N LEU A 155 3.39 -13.54 -1.98
CA LEU A 155 2.81 -14.81 -2.45
C LEU A 155 3.63 -16.03 -2.01
N GLY A 156 4.83 -15.82 -1.49
CA GLY A 156 5.76 -16.90 -1.13
C GLY A 156 6.29 -17.69 -2.34
N VAL A 157 6.29 -17.10 -3.54
CA VAL A 157 6.78 -17.72 -4.78
C VAL A 157 8.14 -17.14 -5.15
N GLY A 158 9.07 -17.99 -5.61
CA GLY A 158 10.39 -17.51 -6.06
C GLY A 158 11.23 -16.82 -4.98
N ARG A 159 11.10 -17.24 -3.71
CA ARG A 159 11.82 -16.64 -2.57
C ARG A 159 13.33 -16.60 -2.81
N LEU A 160 13.89 -15.40 -2.68
CA LEU A 160 15.32 -15.19 -2.71
C LEU A 160 15.96 -15.59 -1.37
N SER A 161 17.25 -15.94 -1.40
CA SER A 161 18.02 -15.98 -0.16
C SER A 161 18.14 -14.56 0.41
N PRO A 162 18.27 -14.38 1.73
CA PRO A 162 18.45 -13.06 2.34
C PRO A 162 19.61 -12.27 1.73
N GLU A 163 20.71 -12.95 1.39
CA GLU A 163 21.89 -12.32 0.79
C GLU A 163 21.62 -11.82 -0.64
N LEU A 164 20.89 -12.60 -1.45
CA LEU A 164 20.53 -12.18 -2.80
C LEU A 164 19.49 -11.06 -2.77
N ARG A 165 18.51 -11.15 -1.86
CA ARG A 165 17.51 -10.09 -1.64
C ARG A 165 18.19 -8.75 -1.36
N GLU A 166 19.12 -8.73 -0.41
CA GLU A 166 19.85 -7.51 -0.06
C GLU A 166 20.62 -6.95 -1.28
N LYS A 167 21.33 -7.81 -2.02
CA LYS A 167 22.03 -7.39 -3.24
C LYS A 167 21.11 -6.82 -4.30
N VAL A 168 19.92 -7.38 -4.46
CA VAL A 168 18.90 -6.86 -5.38
C VAL A 168 18.43 -5.48 -4.92
N ILE A 169 18.10 -5.30 -3.64
CA ILE A 169 17.70 -4.00 -3.08
C ILE A 169 18.78 -2.94 -3.30
N GLN A 170 20.04 -3.27 -2.96
CA GLN A 170 21.18 -2.37 -3.16
C GLN A 170 21.40 -2.05 -4.65
N ALA A 171 21.18 -3.00 -5.56
CA ALA A 171 21.26 -2.75 -6.98
C ALA A 171 20.13 -1.82 -7.46
N LEU A 172 18.89 -2.00 -6.98
CA LEU A 172 17.77 -1.13 -7.31
C LEU A 172 18.03 0.31 -6.86
N ILE A 173 18.45 0.48 -5.59
CA ILE A 173 18.81 1.79 -5.03
C ILE A 173 20.03 2.38 -5.77
N GLY A 174 21.09 1.60 -5.99
CA GLY A 174 22.30 2.08 -6.65
C GLY A 174 22.08 2.53 -8.10
N ASN A 175 21.15 1.90 -8.82
CA ASN A 175 20.81 2.33 -10.18
C ASN A 175 19.91 3.57 -10.22
N SER A 176 19.25 3.95 -9.12
CA SER A 176 18.49 5.20 -9.09
C SER A 176 19.36 6.46 -9.03
N TYR A 177 20.66 6.33 -8.72
CA TYR A 177 21.60 7.46 -8.76
C TYR A 177 22.24 7.68 -10.14
N LYS A 178 22.06 6.75 -11.07
CA LYS A 178 22.69 6.76 -12.40
C LYS A 178 21.87 7.51 -13.42
#